data_AF-A0A2W5KDX0-F1
#
_entry.id   AF-A0A2W5KDX0-F1
#
_cell.length_a   1.000
_cell.length_b   1.000
_cell.length_c   1.000
_cell.angle_alpha   90.00
_cell.angle_beta   90.00
_cell.angle_gamma   90.00
#
_symmetry.space_group_name_H-M   'P 1'
#
loop_
_entity.id
_entity.type
_entity.pdbx_description
1 polymer ?
#
loop_
_entity_poly.entity_id
_entity_poly.type
_entity_poly.pdbx_seq_one_letter_code
_entity_poly.pdbx_strand_id
1 'polypeptide(L)'
;MDLTLTPLGPLADIGVAVLPPDVLWDGQSGDFYLSKVPEDGGPGGFVAANPIASAVMMLLFSDARPSAALGGPQPTGDPRGWPGDGFDIRKDKGEGPLGSTFWRFRRAVVNDDTAREIELAALFALRPLKTQGLAERIEATATANPNDGEIRLTVGVYAGEKEIYAQSFDALWRRADGGI
;
A
#
# COMPACT_ATOMS: atom_id res chain seq x y z
N MET A 1 -10.15 -26.31 -2.53
CA MET A 1 -10.84 -25.57 -1.45
C MET A 1 -11.85 -24.70 -2.16
N ASP A 2 -13.10 -25.13 -2.16
CA ASP A 2 -14.17 -24.45 -2.90
C ASP A 2 -14.71 -23.30 -2.06
N LEU A 3 -14.38 -22.08 -2.47
CA LEU A 3 -14.75 -20.83 -1.82
C LEU A 3 -15.89 -20.16 -2.61
N THR A 4 -17.07 -20.09 -2.02
CA THR A 4 -18.28 -19.51 -2.62
C THR A 4 -18.39 -18.03 -2.22
N LEU A 5 -18.56 -17.13 -3.19
CA LEU A 5 -18.68 -15.68 -2.99
C LEU A 5 -20.15 -15.27 -3.06
N THR A 6 -20.59 -14.46 -2.11
CA THR A 6 -21.94 -13.86 -2.11
C THR A 6 -21.80 -12.34 -2.16
N PRO A 7 -22.63 -11.62 -2.93
CA PRO A 7 -22.56 -10.16 -2.97
C PRO A 7 -22.88 -9.55 -1.61
N LEU A 8 -22.26 -8.39 -1.32
CA LEU A 8 -22.62 -7.51 -0.22
C LEU A 8 -24.13 -7.20 -0.24
N GLY A 9 -24.87 -7.79 0.69
CA GLY A 9 -26.05 -7.15 1.28
C GLY A 9 -25.66 -6.50 2.62
N PRO A 10 -26.54 -5.67 3.19
CA PRO A 10 -26.71 -4.26 2.92
C PRO A 10 -25.70 -3.39 3.71
N LEU A 11 -24.43 -3.36 3.34
CA LEU A 11 -23.49 -2.37 3.91
C LEU A 11 -23.71 -0.96 3.32
N ALA A 12 -24.33 -0.87 2.14
CA ALA A 12 -24.82 0.38 1.59
C ALA A 12 -25.94 1.03 2.45
N ASP A 13 -26.71 0.25 3.21
CA ASP A 13 -27.81 0.76 4.05
C ASP A 13 -27.34 1.35 5.39
N ILE A 14 -26.06 1.20 5.74
CA ILE A 14 -25.50 1.71 7.01
C ILE A 14 -24.80 3.07 6.82
N GLY A 15 -24.71 3.57 5.57
CA GLY A 15 -24.10 4.87 5.29
C GLY A 15 -22.62 4.98 5.66
N VAL A 16 -21.94 3.84 5.86
CA VAL A 16 -20.51 3.80 6.19
C VAL A 16 -19.73 3.75 4.88
N ALA A 17 -18.93 4.78 4.64
CA ALA A 17 -17.95 4.77 3.54
C ALA A 17 -16.97 3.61 3.77
N VAL A 18 -16.82 2.71 2.79
CA VAL A 18 -15.76 1.70 2.81
C VAL A 18 -14.44 2.44 2.62
N LEU A 19 -13.59 2.42 3.64
CA LEU A 19 -12.28 3.07 3.61
C LEU A 19 -11.21 2.07 3.13
N PRO A 20 -10.28 2.50 2.26
CA PRO A 20 -9.15 1.66 1.84
C PRO A 20 -8.27 1.20 3.02
N PRO A 21 -7.66 -0.01 2.95
CA PRO A 21 -7.87 -0.99 1.90
C PRO A 21 -9.26 -1.63 2.02
N ASP A 22 -9.96 -1.72 0.89
CA ASP A 22 -11.32 -2.27 0.84
C ASP A 22 -11.25 -3.76 1.17
N VAL A 23 -11.72 -4.11 2.37
CA VAL A 23 -11.88 -5.48 2.84
C VAL A 23 -13.36 -5.83 2.84
N LEU A 24 -13.70 -7.00 2.30
CA LEU A 24 -15.08 -7.49 2.34
C LEU A 24 -15.31 -8.16 3.70
N TRP A 25 -16.25 -7.59 4.47
CA TRP A 25 -16.63 -8.09 5.78
C TRP A 25 -17.78 -9.10 5.67
N ASP A 26 -17.60 -10.31 6.22
CA ASP A 26 -18.62 -11.37 6.20
C ASP A 26 -19.47 -11.45 7.49
N GLY A 27 -19.27 -10.50 8.42
CA GLY A 27 -19.89 -10.53 9.75
C GLY A 27 -18.96 -11.02 10.86
N GLN A 28 -17.83 -11.65 10.52
CA GLN A 28 -16.89 -12.26 11.45
C GLN A 28 -15.42 -11.91 11.13
N SER A 29 -15.07 -11.87 9.85
CA SER A 29 -13.74 -11.56 9.34
C SER A 29 -13.80 -10.67 8.09
N GLY A 30 -12.75 -9.87 7.89
CA GLY A 30 -12.53 -9.13 6.66
C GLY A 30 -11.59 -9.92 5.76
N ASP A 31 -11.91 -10.04 4.47
CA ASP A 31 -11.08 -10.73 3.49
C ASP A 31 -10.93 -9.91 2.19
N PHE A 32 -9.85 -10.19 1.44
CA PHE A 32 -9.60 -9.64 0.12
C PHE A 32 -10.06 -10.62 -0.94
N TYR A 33 -10.89 -10.15 -1.88
CA TYR A 33 -11.38 -11.00 -2.97
C TYR A 33 -10.77 -10.61 -4.29
N LEU A 34 -10.47 -11.63 -5.11
CA LEU A 34 -10.10 -11.42 -6.49
C LEU A 34 -11.37 -11.17 -7.32
N SER A 35 -11.32 -10.15 -8.18
CA SER A 35 -12.32 -9.91 -9.20
C SER A 35 -12.45 -11.15 -10.10
N LYS A 36 -13.69 -11.62 -10.25
CA LYS A 36 -14.03 -12.74 -11.13
C LYS A 36 -14.75 -12.30 -12.40
N VAL A 37 -15.40 -11.13 -12.36
CA VAL A 37 -16.11 -10.54 -13.49
C VAL A 37 -15.69 -9.09 -13.69
N PRO A 38 -15.77 -8.52 -14.90
CA PRO A 38 -15.36 -7.14 -15.15
C PRO A 38 -16.06 -6.10 -14.27
N GLU A 39 -17.29 -6.39 -13.80
CA GLU A 39 -18.01 -5.51 -12.88
C GLU A 39 -17.37 -5.42 -11.48
N ASP A 40 -16.65 -6.47 -11.06
CA ASP A 40 -15.94 -6.53 -9.78
C ASP A 40 -14.58 -5.81 -9.82
N GLY A 41 -14.03 -5.63 -11.02
CA GLY A 41 -12.68 -5.10 -11.28
C GLY A 41 -11.98 -5.79 -12.45
N GLY A 42 -10.78 -5.36 -12.79
CA GLY A 42 -9.98 -6.00 -13.85
C GLY A 42 -9.60 -7.46 -13.52
N PRO A 43 -9.41 -8.35 -14.52
CA PRO A 43 -9.04 -9.75 -14.28
C PRO A 43 -7.81 -9.90 -13.39
N GLY A 44 -7.95 -10.59 -12.25
CA GLY A 44 -6.87 -10.78 -11.27
C GLY A 44 -6.62 -9.60 -10.34
N GLY A 45 -7.41 -8.52 -10.43
CA GLY A 45 -7.41 -7.42 -9.46
C GLY A 45 -8.27 -7.71 -8.24
N PHE A 46 -8.32 -6.80 -7.27
CA PHE A 46 -9.19 -6.91 -6.11
C PHE A 46 -10.62 -6.44 -6.39
N VAL A 47 -11.59 -7.10 -5.77
CA VAL A 47 -12.94 -6.56 -5.57
C VAL A 47 -12.81 -5.40 -4.60
N ALA A 48 -12.86 -4.17 -5.10
CA ALA A 48 -12.59 -2.98 -4.31
C ALA A 48 -13.40 -1.79 -4.85
N ALA A 49 -14.02 -1.03 -3.95
CA ALA A 49 -14.67 0.23 -4.33
C ALA A 49 -13.63 1.29 -4.76
N ASN A 50 -12.42 1.22 -4.20
CA ASN A 50 -11.31 2.13 -4.43
C ASN A 50 -10.03 1.33 -4.74
N PRO A 51 -9.95 0.65 -5.90
CA PRO A 51 -8.90 -0.34 -6.17
C PRO A 51 -7.47 0.23 -6.12
N ILE A 52 -7.25 1.44 -6.65
CA ILE A 52 -5.93 2.10 -6.62
C ILE A 52 -5.56 2.51 -5.20
N ALA A 53 -6.48 3.11 -4.45
CA ALA A 53 -6.23 3.53 -3.08
C ALA A 53 -5.92 2.31 -2.18
N SER A 54 -6.69 1.24 -2.34
CA SER A 54 -6.47 -0.02 -1.64
C SER A 54 -5.11 -0.63 -1.95
N ALA A 55 -4.72 -0.68 -3.23
CA ALA A 55 -3.40 -1.15 -3.63
C ALA A 55 -2.27 -0.28 -3.07
N VAL A 56 -2.40 1.05 -3.11
CA VAL A 56 -1.42 1.99 -2.53
C VAL A 56 -1.27 1.75 -1.03
N MET A 57 -2.37 1.64 -0.28
CA MET A 57 -2.33 1.36 1.16
C MET A 57 -1.64 0.04 1.46
N MET A 58 -1.99 -1.03 0.74
CA MET A 58 -1.38 -2.35 0.93
C MET A 58 0.13 -2.32 0.62
N LEU A 59 0.54 -1.66 -0.45
CA LEU A 59 1.94 -1.56 -0.85
C LEU A 59 2.75 -0.66 0.10
N LEU A 60 2.17 0.39 0.67
CA LEU A 60 2.92 1.28 1.57
C LEU A 60 2.96 0.79 3.02
N PHE A 61 1.88 0.18 3.51
CA PHE A 61 1.68 -0.04 4.94
C PHE A 61 1.61 -1.50 5.37
N SER A 62 1.93 -2.43 4.46
CA SER A 62 2.43 -3.75 4.85
C SER A 62 3.95 -3.75 4.89
N ASP A 63 4.53 -4.69 5.63
CA ASP A 63 5.99 -4.79 5.76
C ASP A 63 6.56 -5.61 4.60
N ALA A 64 7.45 -5.00 3.82
CA ALA A 64 8.32 -5.73 2.90
C ALA A 64 9.69 -6.01 3.54
N ARG A 65 10.32 -7.09 3.09
CA ARG A 65 11.71 -7.38 3.40
C ARG A 65 12.64 -6.39 2.67
N PRO A 66 13.73 -5.90 3.29
CA PRO A 66 14.64 -4.97 2.63
C PRO A 66 15.30 -5.62 1.41
N SER A 67 15.18 -4.97 0.27
CA SER A 67 15.95 -5.31 -0.92
C SER A 67 17.37 -4.82 -0.77
N ALA A 68 18.36 -5.61 -1.23
CA ALA A 68 19.74 -5.15 -1.33
C ALA A 68 19.87 -3.88 -2.19
N ALA A 69 18.95 -3.67 -3.13
CA ALA A 69 18.92 -2.48 -3.99
C ALA A 69 18.52 -1.19 -3.27
N LEU A 70 17.82 -1.28 -2.13
CA LEU A 70 17.47 -0.11 -1.30
C LEU A 70 18.63 0.34 -0.41
N GLY A 71 19.69 -0.46 -0.28
CA GLY A 71 20.86 -0.14 0.53
C GLY A 71 20.58 -0.01 2.04
N GLY A 72 21.59 0.48 2.76
CA GLY A 72 21.55 0.70 4.20
C GLY A 72 21.76 -0.58 5.04
N PRO A 73 21.77 -0.44 6.37
CA PRO A 73 22.01 -1.54 7.27
C PRO A 73 20.89 -2.58 7.15
N GLN A 74 21.28 -3.85 7.03
CA GLN A 74 20.36 -4.96 7.13
C GLN A 74 20.01 -5.18 8.61
N PRO A 75 18.74 -5.48 8.93
CA PRO A 75 18.32 -5.78 10.28
C PRO A 75 19.08 -7.01 10.81
N THR A 76 19.56 -6.92 12.06
CA THR A 76 20.24 -8.04 12.76
C THR A 76 19.26 -9.00 13.44
N GLY A 77 17.96 -8.79 13.28
CA GLY A 77 16.88 -9.60 13.85
C GLY A 77 15.84 -9.98 12.78
N ASP A 78 14.55 -9.94 13.12
CA ASP A 78 13.47 -10.20 12.16
C ASP A 78 13.55 -9.22 10.99
N PRO A 79 13.81 -9.70 9.75
CA PRO A 79 13.90 -8.84 8.59
C PRO A 79 12.53 -8.32 8.12
N ARG A 80 11.45 -8.64 8.84
CA ARG A 80 10.06 -8.42 8.46
C ARG A 80 9.78 -9.01 7.07
N GLY A 81 8.64 -8.64 6.50
CA GLY A 81 8.17 -9.12 5.21
C GLY A 81 6.77 -9.71 5.30
N TRP A 82 6.04 -9.64 4.19
CA TRP A 82 4.76 -10.30 4.05
C TRP A 82 4.99 -11.80 3.93
N PRO A 83 4.40 -12.65 4.81
CA PRO A 83 4.60 -14.10 4.72
C PRO A 83 4.20 -14.68 3.36
N GLY A 84 3.19 -14.09 2.70
CA GLY A 84 2.73 -14.50 1.36
C GLY A 84 3.80 -14.40 0.27
N ASP A 85 4.77 -13.49 0.42
CA ASP A 85 5.89 -13.32 -0.53
C ASP A 85 6.77 -14.58 -0.65
N GLY A 86 6.75 -15.45 0.37
CA GLY A 86 7.49 -16.71 0.37
C GLY A 86 6.83 -17.82 -0.45
N PHE A 87 5.55 -17.68 -0.81
CA PHE A 87 4.75 -18.75 -1.41
C PHE A 87 4.20 -18.37 -2.78
N ASP A 88 3.83 -17.10 -3.00
CA ASP A 88 3.10 -16.68 -4.20
C ASP A 88 3.57 -15.31 -4.70
N ILE A 89 4.58 -15.31 -5.59
CA ILE A 89 4.98 -14.14 -6.38
C ILE A 89 5.09 -14.58 -7.84
N ARG A 90 4.13 -14.15 -8.66
CA ARG A 90 4.12 -14.32 -10.12
C ARG A 90 4.89 -13.20 -10.79
N LYS A 91 6.22 -13.33 -10.78
CA LYS A 91 7.12 -12.38 -11.48
C LYS A 91 6.79 -12.25 -12.98
N ASP A 92 6.28 -13.31 -13.60
CA ASP A 92 5.79 -13.33 -14.98
C ASP A 92 4.62 -12.37 -15.23
N LYS A 93 3.87 -12.03 -14.18
CA LYS A 93 2.76 -11.06 -14.19
C LYS A 93 3.15 -9.69 -13.63
N GLY A 94 4.44 -9.46 -13.38
CA GLY A 94 4.91 -8.20 -12.80
C GLY A 94 4.57 -8.03 -11.32
N GLU A 95 4.21 -9.10 -10.62
CA GLU A 95 4.11 -9.10 -9.15
C GLU A 95 5.48 -8.91 -8.51
N GLY A 96 5.49 -8.34 -7.31
CA GLY A 96 6.67 -8.16 -6.48
C GLY A 96 6.32 -8.32 -5.00
N PRO A 97 7.32 -8.26 -4.12
CA PRO A 97 7.09 -8.30 -2.68
C PRO A 97 6.05 -7.27 -2.25
N LEU A 98 5.09 -7.69 -1.43
CA LEU A 98 4.07 -6.80 -0.89
C LEU A 98 4.66 -5.97 0.25
N GLY A 99 4.44 -4.66 0.18
CA GLY A 99 4.76 -3.75 1.27
C GLY A 99 5.96 -2.84 1.06
N SER A 100 6.27 -2.08 2.11
CA SER A 100 7.37 -1.12 2.15
C SER A 100 8.35 -1.44 3.28
N THR A 101 9.45 -0.70 3.31
CA THR A 101 10.45 -0.80 4.40
C THR A 101 10.32 0.32 5.42
N PHE A 102 9.15 0.99 5.52
CA PHE A 102 8.95 2.11 6.43
C PHE A 102 9.21 1.79 7.90
N TRP A 103 9.01 0.52 8.29
CA TRP A 103 9.32 0.03 9.63
C TRP A 103 10.78 0.29 10.06
N ARG A 104 11.72 0.45 9.12
CA ARG A 104 13.13 0.83 9.38
C ARG A 104 13.24 2.22 10.00
N PHE A 105 12.31 3.12 9.68
CA PHE A 105 12.37 4.54 10.04
C PHE A 105 11.57 4.87 11.30
N ARG A 106 10.86 3.90 11.90
CA ARG A 106 9.98 4.14 13.06
C ARG A 106 10.68 4.90 14.20
N ARG A 107 11.97 4.64 14.40
CA ARG A 107 12.83 5.27 15.42
C ARG A 107 13.89 6.20 14.83
N ALA A 108 13.82 6.52 13.55
CA ALA A 108 14.74 7.44 12.91
C ALA A 108 14.51 8.88 13.40
N VAL A 109 15.54 9.70 13.25
CA VAL A 109 15.48 11.15 13.48
C VAL A 109 14.63 11.78 12.37
N VAL A 110 13.77 12.73 12.71
CA VAL A 110 12.98 13.45 11.71
C VAL A 110 13.86 14.50 11.06
N ASN A 111 14.37 14.20 9.86
CA ASN A 111 15.23 15.08 9.07
C ASN A 111 15.10 14.76 7.57
N ASP A 112 15.70 15.61 6.75
CA ASP A 112 15.62 15.52 5.29
C ASP A 112 16.28 14.25 4.74
N ASP A 113 17.28 13.69 5.44
CA ASP A 113 17.91 12.43 5.04
C ASP A 113 16.93 11.26 5.19
N THR A 114 16.23 11.18 6.33
CA THR A 114 15.19 10.17 6.57
C THR A 114 14.01 10.35 5.61
N ALA A 115 13.64 11.59 5.30
CA ALA A 115 12.60 11.87 4.31
C ALA A 115 12.99 11.34 2.91
N ARG A 116 14.21 11.61 2.45
CA ARG A 116 14.73 11.06 1.17
C ARG A 116 14.74 9.53 1.15
N GLU A 117 15.10 8.87 2.25
CA GLU A 117 15.06 7.41 2.35
C GLU A 117 13.61 6.86 2.29
N ILE A 118 12.65 7.57 2.89
CA ILE A 118 11.22 7.23 2.82
C ILE A 118 10.69 7.40 1.39
N GLU A 119 11.04 8.46 0.67
CA GLU A 119 10.66 8.65 -0.74
C GLU A 119 11.10 7.45 -1.59
N LEU A 120 12.37 7.07 -1.46
CA LEU A 120 12.92 5.95 -2.21
C LEU A 120 12.23 4.62 -1.85
N ALA A 121 11.97 4.40 -0.55
CA ALA A 121 11.25 3.22 -0.09
C ALA A 121 9.80 3.18 -0.63
N ALA A 122 9.11 4.33 -0.69
CA ALA A 122 7.76 4.46 -1.23
C ALA A 122 7.74 4.14 -2.74
N LEU A 123 8.65 4.74 -3.52
CA LEU A 123 8.75 4.47 -4.96
C LEU A 123 9.06 3.00 -5.27
N PHE A 124 9.90 2.37 -4.45
CA PHE A 124 10.21 0.95 -4.60
C PHE A 124 8.99 0.07 -4.30
N ALA A 125 8.28 0.36 -3.21
CA ALA A 125 7.08 -0.36 -2.79
C ALA A 125 5.95 -0.22 -3.82
N LEU A 126 5.77 0.96 -4.42
CA LEU A 126 4.70 1.24 -5.39
C LEU A 126 5.00 0.74 -6.82
N ARG A 127 6.22 0.25 -7.07
CA ARG A 127 6.64 -0.24 -8.39
C ARG A 127 5.70 -1.28 -9.03
N PRO A 128 5.05 -2.21 -8.29
CA PRO A 128 4.07 -3.13 -8.85
C PRO A 128 2.96 -2.47 -9.67
N LEU A 129 2.48 -1.28 -9.25
CA LEU A 129 1.46 -0.54 -9.98
C LEU A 129 1.91 -0.19 -11.41
N LYS A 130 3.19 0.15 -11.57
CA LYS A 130 3.77 0.44 -12.88
C LYS A 130 4.04 -0.82 -13.68
N THR A 131 4.60 -1.86 -13.06
CA THR A 131 4.94 -3.10 -13.78
C THR A 131 3.71 -3.89 -14.23
N GLN A 132 2.58 -3.71 -13.55
CA GLN A 132 1.29 -4.29 -13.92
C GLN A 132 0.44 -3.38 -14.84
N GLY A 133 0.95 -2.19 -15.20
CA GLY A 133 0.27 -1.27 -16.11
C GLY A 133 -0.91 -0.51 -15.49
N LEU A 134 -1.05 -0.47 -14.17
CA LEU A 134 -2.06 0.31 -13.45
C LEU A 134 -1.68 1.79 -13.33
N ALA A 135 -0.39 2.11 -13.43
CA ALA A 135 0.15 3.46 -13.40
C ALA A 135 1.23 3.63 -14.46
N GLU A 136 1.24 4.77 -15.15
CA GLU A 136 2.32 5.12 -16.07
C GLU A 136 3.42 5.90 -15.34
N ARG A 137 3.01 6.74 -14.38
CA ARG A 137 3.88 7.56 -13.54
C ARG A 137 3.40 7.52 -12.09
N ILE A 138 4.37 7.48 -11.18
CA ILE A 138 4.16 7.50 -9.73
C ILE A 138 5.11 8.56 -9.19
N GLU A 139 4.59 9.43 -8.34
CA GLU A 139 5.36 10.44 -7.62
C GLU A 139 5.20 10.19 -6.12
N ALA A 140 6.31 10.27 -5.40
CA ALA A 140 6.33 10.19 -3.95
C ALA A 140 7.29 11.26 -3.44
N THR A 141 6.79 12.14 -2.58
CA THR A 141 7.57 13.23 -1.98
C THR A 141 7.38 13.20 -0.48
N ALA A 142 8.47 13.18 0.27
CA ALA A 142 8.46 13.17 1.72
C ALA A 142 9.09 14.46 2.25
N THR A 143 8.39 15.12 3.17
CA THR A 143 8.83 16.35 3.82
C THR A 143 8.98 16.10 5.31
N ALA A 144 10.17 16.38 5.86
CA ALA A 144 10.40 16.30 7.29
C ALA A 144 9.83 17.54 7.99
N ASN A 145 9.07 17.32 9.07
CA ASN A 145 8.58 18.35 9.96
C ASN A 145 9.15 18.10 11.37
N PRO A 146 10.43 18.45 11.65
CA PRO A 146 11.09 18.08 12.91
C PRO A 146 10.38 18.62 14.15
N ASN A 147 9.77 19.80 14.06
CA ASN A 147 9.02 20.42 15.16
C ASN A 147 7.79 19.60 15.56
N ASP A 148 7.16 18.93 14.60
CA ASP A 148 5.95 18.12 14.80
C ASP A 148 6.28 16.63 14.98
N GLY A 149 7.55 16.24 14.81
CA GLY A 149 7.99 14.85 14.88
C GLY A 149 7.43 13.97 13.73
N GLU A 150 6.96 14.59 12.64
CA GLU A 150 6.28 13.95 11.51
C GLU A 150 7.19 13.92 10.26
N ILE A 151 7.09 12.87 9.45
CA ILE A 151 7.50 12.91 8.05
C ILE A 151 6.26 12.72 7.20
N ARG A 152 5.89 13.77 6.47
CA ARG A 152 4.71 13.77 5.60
C ARG A 152 5.08 13.22 4.25
N LEU A 153 4.49 12.11 3.86
CA LEU A 153 4.64 11.50 2.55
C LEU A 153 3.42 11.82 1.69
N THR A 154 3.60 12.52 0.57
CA THR A 154 2.58 12.71 -0.47
C THR A 154 2.84 11.76 -1.62
N VAL A 155 1.80 11.05 -2.05
CA VAL A 155 1.84 10.10 -3.15
C VAL A 155 0.84 10.50 -4.23
N GLY A 156 1.32 10.59 -5.47
CA GLY A 156 0.53 10.79 -6.67
C GLY A 156 0.68 9.60 -7.62
N VAL A 157 -0.42 9.13 -8.20
CA VAL A 157 -0.44 8.07 -9.21
C VAL A 157 -1.15 8.59 -10.46
N TYR A 158 -0.56 8.35 -11.62
CA TYR A 158 -0.99 8.95 -12.89
C TYR A 158 -1.13 7.90 -14.00
N ALA A 159 -2.17 8.07 -14.81
CA ALA A 159 -2.37 7.39 -16.09
C ALA A 159 -2.35 8.45 -17.20
N GLY A 160 -1.26 8.51 -17.96
CA GLY A 160 -0.92 9.66 -18.80
C GLY A 160 -0.81 10.94 -17.98
N GLU A 161 -1.53 11.98 -18.42
CA GLU A 161 -1.62 13.29 -17.74
C GLU A 161 -2.68 13.31 -16.61
N LYS A 162 -3.50 12.26 -16.48
CA LYS A 162 -4.58 12.22 -15.49
C LYS A 162 -4.05 11.69 -14.15
N GLU A 163 -4.22 12.47 -13.10
CA GLU A 163 -4.07 12.00 -11.72
C GLU A 163 -5.25 11.08 -11.37
N ILE A 164 -4.94 9.82 -11.06
CA ILE A 164 -5.94 8.80 -10.69
C ILE A 164 -5.98 8.56 -9.18
N TYR A 165 -4.97 9.05 -8.46
CA TYR A 165 -4.90 9.00 -7.00
C TYR A 165 -3.91 10.04 -6.48
N ALA A 166 -4.29 10.75 -5.41
CA ALA A 166 -3.41 11.64 -4.67
C ALA A 166 -3.79 11.63 -3.18
N GLN A 167 -2.82 11.37 -2.30
CA GLN A 167 -3.03 11.40 -0.86
C GLN A 167 -1.73 11.67 -0.10
N SER A 168 -1.85 12.23 1.10
CA SER A 168 -0.73 12.43 2.03
C SER A 168 -0.88 11.56 3.28
N PHE A 169 0.25 11.16 3.86
CA PHE A 169 0.33 10.24 4.98
C PHE A 169 1.40 10.68 6.00
N ASP A 170 1.20 10.36 7.28
CA ASP A 170 2.31 10.27 8.24
C ASP A 170 3.02 8.92 8.03
N ALA A 171 4.17 8.94 7.37
CA ALA A 171 4.90 7.73 7.04
C ALA A 171 5.42 6.98 8.28
N LEU A 172 5.54 7.66 9.43
CA LEU A 172 6.09 7.08 10.65
C LEU A 172 5.01 6.55 11.61
N TRP A 173 3.72 6.74 11.31
CA TRP A 173 2.58 6.36 12.16
C TRP A 173 2.78 6.79 13.62
N ARG A 174 3.35 7.97 13.83
CA ARG A 174 3.59 8.50 15.19
C ARG A 174 2.33 9.11 15.76
N ARG A 175 1.41 9.52 14.87
CA ARG A 175 0.03 9.86 15.22
C ARG A 175 -0.91 8.76 14.73
N ALA A 176 -1.52 8.06 15.69
CA ALA A 176 -2.63 7.12 15.46
C ALA A 176 -3.97 7.72 15.91
N ASP A 177 -4.04 9.04 16.05
CA ASP A 177 -5.25 9.77 16.47
C ASP A 177 -6.27 9.91 15.33
N GLY A 178 -5.97 9.36 14.15
CA GLY A 178 -6.93 9.21 13.07
C GLY A 178 -7.44 10.53 12.55
N GLY A 179 -6.58 11.56 12.47
CA GLY A 179 -6.89 12.93 12.07
C GLY A 179 -7.80 13.06 10.85
N ILE A 180 -9.10 12.96 11.13
CA ILE A 180 -10.25 13.50 10.41
C ILE A 180 -10.87 14.51 11.36
#